data_AF-A0A969K188-F1
#
_entry.id   AF-A0A969K188-F1
#
_cell.length_a   1.000
_cell.length_b   1.000
_cell.length_c   1.000
_cell.angle_alpha   90.00
_cell.angle_beta   90.00
_cell.angle_gamma   90.00
#
_symmetry.space_group_name_H-M   'P 1'
#
loop_
_entity.id
_entity.type
_entity.pdbx_description
1 polymer ?
#
loop_
_entity_poly.entity_id
_entity_poly.type
_entity_poly.pdbx_seq_one_letter_code
_entity_poly.pdbx_strand_id
1 'polypeptide(L)'
;MNIPEREQGQGLVEYALLIALIAIIVLAILTLLGSQIVLVYARVAGGLQGDVLDVANADNAVLVAYEGSGLTANGCNGTISDVVFVVVDGDGRIITDAAVSATLMVDGLPQGSVSGTAGPSGLATDAGSHSVSGNCTNITLE
;
A
#
# COMPACT_ATOMS: atom_id res chain seq x y z
N MET A 1 -53.49 48.83 -6.13
CA MET A 1 -52.14 48.54 -6.65
C MET A 1 -51.53 47.51 -5.70
N ASN A 2 -51.46 46.24 -6.09
CA ASN A 2 -50.98 45.15 -5.23
C ASN A 2 -49.56 44.78 -5.70
N ILE A 3 -48.56 44.93 -4.83
CA ILE A 3 -47.16 44.61 -5.12
C ILE A 3 -46.86 43.26 -4.46
N PRO A 4 -46.51 42.18 -5.19
CA PRO A 4 -46.17 40.90 -4.57
C PRO A 4 -44.84 41.01 -3.80
N GLU A 5 -44.83 40.45 -2.59
CA GLU A 5 -43.70 40.44 -1.66
C GLU A 5 -42.50 39.69 -2.27
N ARG A 6 -41.32 40.31 -2.19
CA ARG A 6 -40.06 39.72 -2.69
C ARG A 6 -39.65 38.54 -1.83
N GLU A 7 -39.36 37.42 -2.49
CA GLU A 7 -38.90 36.16 -1.89
C GLU A 7 -37.50 36.30 -1.27
N GLN A 8 -37.44 36.50 0.04
CA GLN A 8 -36.19 36.64 0.82
C GLN A 8 -35.50 35.29 1.11
N GLY A 9 -36.06 34.17 0.65
CA GLY A 9 -35.51 32.81 0.86
C GLY A 9 -34.71 32.23 -0.31
N GLN A 10 -34.79 32.82 -1.51
CA GLN A 10 -34.23 32.22 -2.73
C GLN A 10 -32.69 32.28 -2.78
N GLY A 11 -32.07 33.28 -2.12
CA GLY A 11 -30.61 33.40 -2.07
C GLY A 11 -29.92 32.35 -1.19
N LEU A 12 -30.55 31.89 -0.11
CA LEU A 12 -29.95 30.89 0.80
C LEU A 12 -29.81 29.52 0.14
N VAL A 13 -30.78 29.15 -0.71
CA VAL A 13 -30.74 27.89 -1.46
C VAL A 13 -29.64 27.92 -2.52
N GLU A 14 -29.44 29.06 -3.17
CA GLU A 14 -28.43 29.22 -4.22
C GLU A 14 -27.00 29.03 -3.66
N TYR A 15 -26.70 29.62 -2.50
CA TYR A 15 -25.41 29.40 -1.82
C TYR A 15 -25.27 27.96 -1.30
N ALA A 16 -26.35 27.34 -0.81
CA ALA A 16 -26.32 25.95 -0.36
C ALA A 16 -26.00 24.98 -1.51
N LEU A 17 -26.56 25.22 -2.69
CA LEU A 17 -26.29 24.42 -3.90
C LEU A 17 -24.85 24.59 -4.40
N LEU A 18 -24.29 25.80 -4.30
CA LEU A 18 -22.90 26.05 -4.66
C LEU A 18 -21.94 25.30 -3.71
N ILE A 19 -22.21 25.32 -2.40
CA ILE A 19 -21.42 24.55 -1.41
C ILE A 19 -21.56 23.04 -1.67
N ALA A 20 -22.75 22.55 -2.01
CA ALA A 20 -22.96 21.14 -2.35
C ALA A 20 -22.16 20.71 -3.59
N LEU A 21 -22.10 21.55 -4.63
CA LEU A 21 -21.30 21.28 -5.82
C LEU A 21 -19.79 21.22 -5.49
N ILE A 22 -19.29 22.19 -4.73
CA ILE A 22 -17.89 22.21 -4.29
C ILE A 22 -17.58 20.96 -3.46
N ALA A 23 -18.47 20.56 -2.55
CA ALA A 23 -18.27 19.37 -1.74
C ALA A 23 -18.10 18.10 -2.58
N ILE A 24 -18.90 17.94 -3.65
CA ILE A 24 -18.79 16.80 -4.58
C ILE A 24 -17.44 16.85 -5.33
N ILE A 25 -17.02 18.02 -5.79
CA ILE A 25 -15.74 18.20 -6.50
C ILE A 25 -14.57 17.87 -5.57
N VAL A 26 -14.58 18.38 -4.34
CA VAL A 26 -13.54 18.10 -3.33
C VAL A 26 -13.49 16.60 -3.03
N LEU A 27 -14.65 15.95 -2.86
CA LEU A 27 -14.71 14.51 -2.63
C LEU A 27 -14.08 13.74 -3.80
N ALA A 28 -14.41 14.10 -5.04
CA ALA A 28 -13.81 13.48 -6.23
C ALA A 28 -12.29 13.66 -6.27
N ILE A 29 -11.79 14.86 -5.97
CA ILE A 29 -10.35 15.12 -5.93
C ILE A 29 -9.68 14.31 -4.83
N LEU A 30 -10.25 14.26 -3.62
CA LEU A 30 -9.68 13.51 -2.49
C LEU A 30 -9.61 11.99 -2.78
N THR A 31 -10.58 11.41 -3.47
CA THR A 31 -10.53 9.98 -3.84
C THR A 31 -9.43 9.70 -4.87
N LEU A 32 -9.20 10.61 -5.82
CA LEU A 32 -8.13 10.51 -6.82
C LEU A 32 -6.73 10.69 -6.21
N LEU A 33 -6.56 11.62 -5.26
CA LEU A 33 -5.25 11.85 -4.62
C LEU A 33 -4.89 10.75 -3.61
N GLY A 34 -5.89 10.10 -3.00
CA GLY A 34 -5.67 9.04 -2.03
C GLY A 34 -4.77 7.92 -2.53
N SER A 35 -4.93 7.47 -3.78
CA SER A 35 -4.11 6.39 -4.36
C SER A 35 -2.64 6.80 -4.55
N GLN A 36 -2.40 8.03 -5.00
CA GLN A 36 -1.04 8.53 -5.25
C GLN A 36 -0.24 8.64 -3.94
N ILE A 37 -0.90 9.01 -2.84
CA ILE A 37 -0.26 9.11 -1.52
C ILE A 37 0.21 7.73 -1.03
N VAL A 38 -0.60 6.68 -1.22
CA VAL A 38 -0.26 5.31 -0.82
C VAL A 38 0.98 4.82 -1.57
N LEU A 39 1.07 5.11 -2.87
CA LEU A 39 2.24 4.74 -3.68
C LEU A 39 3.53 5.41 -3.18
N VAL A 40 3.48 6.72 -2.91
CA VAL A 40 4.66 7.46 -2.43
C VAL A 40 5.09 6.95 -1.07
N TYR A 41 4.14 6.71 -0.15
CA TYR A 41 4.45 6.14 1.16
C TYR A 41 5.05 4.74 1.04
N ALA A 42 4.47 3.87 0.21
CA ALA A 42 4.98 2.51 0.00
C ALA A 42 6.40 2.53 -0.58
N ARG A 43 6.68 3.37 -1.58
CA ARG A 43 8.04 3.51 -2.16
C ARG A 43 9.06 4.07 -1.17
N VAL A 44 8.68 5.05 -0.34
CA VAL A 44 9.56 5.58 0.70
C VAL A 44 9.81 4.53 1.77
N ALA A 45 8.77 3.82 2.22
CA ALA A 45 8.91 2.76 3.21
C ALA A 45 9.76 1.58 2.69
N GLY A 46 9.54 1.13 1.45
CA GLY A 46 10.36 0.10 0.81
C GLY A 46 11.80 0.55 0.60
N GLY A 47 12.01 1.78 0.14
CA GLY A 47 13.36 2.35 -0.04
C GLY A 47 14.13 2.57 1.26
N LEU A 48 13.44 2.86 2.37
CA LEU A 48 14.06 3.00 3.69
C LEU A 48 14.36 1.63 4.33
N GLN A 49 13.59 0.60 3.99
CA GLN A 49 13.79 -0.79 4.42
C GLN A 49 14.75 -1.58 3.52
N GLY A 50 15.05 -1.06 2.32
CA GLY A 50 16.02 -1.64 1.39
C GLY A 50 15.47 -2.75 0.48
N ASP A 51 14.15 -2.92 0.42
CA ASP A 51 13.52 -4.06 -0.23
C ASP A 51 12.34 -3.59 -1.11
N VAL A 52 12.61 -3.40 -2.41
CA VAL A 52 11.60 -3.16 -3.44
C VAL A 52 11.61 -4.37 -4.33
N LEU A 53 10.60 -5.22 -4.15
CA LEU A 53 10.46 -6.48 -4.86
C LEU A 53 9.83 -6.26 -6.25
N ASP A 54 10.51 -6.65 -7.30
CA ASP A 54 9.96 -6.65 -8.67
C ASP A 54 9.33 -8.02 -8.95
N VAL A 55 8.05 -8.19 -8.64
CA VAL A 55 7.36 -9.49 -8.75
C VAL A 55 7.16 -9.86 -10.22
N ALA A 56 7.80 -10.94 -10.66
CA ALA A 56 7.60 -11.47 -12.00
C ALA A 56 6.13 -11.92 -12.23
N ASN A 57 5.44 -11.19 -13.12
CA ASN A 57 4.08 -11.39 -13.66
C ASN A 57 2.91 -10.62 -13.01
N ALA A 58 3.15 -9.64 -12.16
CA ALA A 58 2.16 -8.59 -11.92
C ALA A 58 2.89 -7.29 -11.57
N ASP A 59 2.47 -6.20 -12.19
CA ASP A 59 2.92 -4.85 -11.90
C ASP A 59 3.12 -4.65 -10.37
N ASN A 60 4.34 -4.22 -9.99
CA ASN A 60 4.86 -3.78 -8.69
C ASN A 60 4.10 -4.18 -7.40
N ALA A 61 4.60 -5.20 -6.69
CA ALA A 61 4.27 -5.40 -5.28
C ALA A 61 5.37 -4.80 -4.39
N VAL A 62 4.99 -3.96 -3.42
CA VAL A 62 5.95 -3.35 -2.49
C VAL A 62 5.89 -4.05 -1.15
N LEU A 63 7.02 -4.53 -0.64
CA LEU A 63 7.12 -4.99 0.74
C LEU A 63 6.95 -3.79 1.69
N VAL A 64 6.01 -3.88 2.62
CA VAL A 64 5.71 -2.78 3.56
C VAL A 64 6.10 -3.13 4.98
N ALA A 65 5.96 -4.38 5.38
CA ALA A 65 6.30 -4.83 6.73
C ALA A 65 6.65 -6.32 6.77
N TYR A 66 7.44 -6.69 7.76
CA TYR A 66 7.64 -8.07 8.22
C TYR A 66 8.02 -8.05 9.69
N GLU A 67 7.77 -9.15 10.40
CA GLU A 67 8.28 -9.36 11.76
C GLU A 67 9.50 -10.28 11.71
N GLY A 68 10.63 -9.80 12.23
CA GLY A 68 11.87 -10.56 12.32
C GLY A 68 12.22 -10.94 13.75
N SER A 69 12.53 -12.22 14.00
CA SER A 69 13.08 -12.70 15.26
C SER A 69 14.45 -13.34 15.04
N GLY A 70 15.41 -13.15 15.95
CA GLY A 70 16.75 -13.76 15.85
C GLY A 70 17.65 -13.21 14.72
N LEU A 71 17.32 -12.03 14.18
CA LEU A 71 18.10 -11.33 13.14
C LEU A 71 19.15 -10.43 13.77
N THR A 72 20.29 -11.00 14.18
CA THR A 72 21.41 -10.19 14.71
C THR A 72 22.41 -9.87 13.62
N ALA A 73 23.02 -8.68 13.67
CA ALA A 73 24.01 -8.27 12.70
C ALA A 73 25.25 -9.19 12.79
N ASN A 74 25.62 -9.82 11.67
CA ASN A 74 26.74 -10.76 11.52
C ASN A 74 26.48 -12.19 12.06
N GLY A 75 25.22 -12.58 12.17
CA GLY A 75 24.85 -13.95 12.51
C GLY A 75 23.36 -14.04 12.82
N CYS A 76 22.63 -14.84 12.06
CA CYS A 76 21.22 -15.08 12.31
C CYS A 76 20.89 -16.55 12.26
N ASN A 77 20.04 -16.95 13.19
CA ASN A 77 19.27 -18.18 13.15
C ASN A 77 17.92 -17.82 13.77
N GLY A 78 16.97 -17.50 12.90
CA GLY A 78 15.79 -16.75 13.27
C GLY A 78 14.63 -17.02 12.33
N THR A 79 13.56 -16.26 12.50
CA THR A 79 12.37 -16.38 11.66
C THR A 79 11.93 -15.02 11.15
N ILE A 80 11.38 -15.01 9.95
CA ILE A 80 10.60 -13.90 9.41
C ILE A 80 9.16 -14.37 9.27
N SER A 81 8.22 -13.59 9.79
CA SER A 81 6.79 -13.89 9.78
C SER A 81 5.98 -12.64 9.44
N ASP A 82 4.69 -12.82 9.15
CA ASP A 82 3.74 -11.72 8.93
C ASP A 82 4.22 -10.73 7.85
N VAL A 83 4.68 -11.28 6.73
CA VAL A 83 5.21 -10.49 5.61
C VAL A 83 4.03 -9.85 4.87
N VAL A 84 4.05 -8.52 4.73
CA VAL A 84 2.97 -7.73 4.15
C VAL A 84 3.43 -7.01 2.90
N PHE A 85 2.73 -7.28 1.79
CA PHE A 85 2.90 -6.59 0.52
C PHE A 85 1.71 -5.68 0.26
N VAL A 86 1.96 -4.57 -0.42
CA VAL A 86 0.92 -3.80 -1.09
C VAL A 86 1.07 -4.00 -2.57
N VAL A 87 0.00 -4.50 -3.22
CA VAL A 87 0.00 -4.77 -4.66
C VAL A 87 -0.53 -3.56 -5.41
N VAL A 88 0.29 -2.98 -6.28
CA VAL A 88 -0.04 -1.79 -7.05
C VAL A 88 0.28 -1.95 -8.52
N ASP A 89 -0.58 -1.44 -9.38
CA ASP A 89 -0.33 -1.30 -10.81
C ASP A 89 0.87 -0.39 -11.09
N GLY A 90 1.38 -0.38 -12.33
CA GLY A 90 2.44 0.53 -12.80
C GLY A 90 2.05 2.01 -12.67
N ASP A 91 0.75 2.30 -12.68
CA ASP A 91 0.16 3.62 -12.40
C ASP A 91 -0.01 3.92 -10.88
N GLY A 92 0.32 2.98 -9.99
CA GLY A 92 0.18 3.11 -8.55
C GLY A 92 -1.23 2.91 -8.01
N ARG A 93 -2.13 2.31 -8.79
CA ARG A 93 -3.47 1.94 -8.32
C ARG A 93 -3.39 0.64 -7.53
N ILE A 94 -4.18 0.55 -6.47
CA ILE A 94 -4.31 -0.70 -5.69
C ILE A 94 -4.95 -1.79 -6.56
N ILE A 95 -4.33 -2.97 -6.58
CA ILE A 95 -4.88 -4.16 -7.21
C ILE A 95 -5.42 -5.09 -6.12
N THR A 96 -6.69 -5.47 -6.22
CA THR A 96 -7.33 -6.46 -5.34
C THR A 96 -7.29 -7.85 -5.99
N ASP A 97 -7.30 -8.90 -5.17
CA ASP A 97 -7.28 -10.31 -5.58
C ASP A 97 -6.06 -10.74 -6.43
N ALA A 98 -4.98 -9.97 -6.39
CA ALA A 98 -3.71 -10.31 -7.04
C ALA A 98 -2.84 -11.19 -6.15
N ALA A 99 -2.30 -12.28 -6.70
CA ALA A 99 -1.32 -13.11 -6.02
C ALA A 99 0.09 -12.53 -6.17
N VAL A 100 0.86 -12.57 -5.08
CA VAL A 100 2.26 -12.15 -5.00
C VAL A 100 3.08 -13.29 -4.42
N SER A 101 4.27 -13.50 -4.99
CA SER A 101 5.27 -14.43 -4.47
C SER A 101 6.66 -13.85 -4.63
N ALA A 102 7.50 -13.99 -3.61
CA ALA A 102 8.89 -13.60 -3.59
C ALA A 102 9.74 -14.72 -3.01
N THR A 103 11.02 -14.75 -3.35
CA THR A 103 12.03 -15.56 -2.68
C THR A 103 12.69 -14.71 -1.60
N LEU A 104 12.66 -15.21 -0.37
CA LEU A 104 13.40 -14.61 0.73
C LEU A 104 14.88 -14.97 0.59
N MET A 105 15.73 -13.96 0.47
CA MET A 105 17.17 -14.09 0.37
C MET A 105 17.86 -13.54 1.61
N VAL A 106 18.89 -14.25 2.08
CA VAL A 106 19.80 -13.80 3.13
C VAL A 106 21.20 -13.86 2.58
N ASP A 107 21.86 -12.71 2.51
CA ASP A 107 23.19 -12.55 1.92
C ASP A 107 23.29 -13.13 0.49
N GLY A 108 22.19 -13.05 -0.27
CA GLY A 108 22.08 -13.61 -1.63
C GLY A 108 21.82 -15.12 -1.72
N LEU A 109 21.60 -15.79 -0.58
CA LEU A 109 21.21 -17.20 -0.53
C LEU A 109 19.71 -17.34 -0.27
N PRO A 110 18.98 -18.12 -1.07
CA PRO A 110 17.54 -18.32 -0.89
C PRO A 110 17.25 -19.12 0.38
N GLN A 111 16.36 -18.62 1.22
CA GLN A 111 15.91 -19.24 2.47
C GLN A 111 14.50 -19.86 2.36
N GLY A 112 13.69 -19.35 1.42
CA GLY A 112 12.32 -19.80 1.23
C GLY A 112 11.56 -18.87 0.30
N SER A 113 10.25 -19.08 0.16
CA SER A 113 9.37 -18.19 -0.61
C SER A 113 8.28 -17.62 0.29
N VAL A 114 8.08 -16.32 0.23
CA VAL A 114 6.98 -15.62 0.86
C VAL A 114 5.89 -15.36 -0.17
N SER A 115 4.62 -15.50 0.21
CA SER A 115 3.52 -15.30 -0.74
C SER A 115 2.21 -14.87 -0.08
N GLY A 116 1.38 -14.15 -0.82
CA GLY A 116 0.05 -13.78 -0.36
C GLY A 116 -0.85 -13.36 -1.51
N THR A 117 -2.15 -13.23 -1.23
CA THR A 117 -3.13 -12.70 -2.17
C THR A 117 -3.71 -11.40 -1.63
N ALA A 118 -3.73 -10.37 -2.47
CA ALA A 118 -4.22 -9.05 -2.10
C ALA A 118 -5.72 -9.11 -1.76
N GLY A 119 -6.09 -8.65 -0.56
CA GLY A 119 -7.49 -8.49 -0.21
C GLY A 119 -8.12 -7.24 -0.83
N PRO A 120 -9.35 -6.86 -0.40
CA PRO A 120 -10.04 -5.66 -0.88
C PRO A 120 -9.29 -4.33 -0.66
N SER A 121 -8.30 -4.34 0.22
CA SER A 121 -7.42 -3.19 0.53
C SER A 121 -6.13 -3.17 -0.28
N GLY A 122 -5.87 -4.16 -1.14
CA GLY A 122 -4.60 -4.29 -1.86
C GLY A 122 -3.46 -4.90 -1.07
N LEU A 123 -3.71 -5.23 0.20
CA LEU A 123 -2.74 -5.83 1.09
C LEU A 123 -2.74 -7.34 0.88
N ALA A 124 -1.59 -7.89 0.54
CA ALA A 124 -1.33 -9.32 0.53
C ALA A 124 -0.46 -9.67 1.74
N THR A 125 -0.86 -10.67 2.51
CA THR A 125 -0.14 -11.08 3.73
C THR A 125 0.28 -12.53 3.64
N ASP A 126 1.54 -12.80 3.92
CA ASP A 126 2.04 -14.14 4.24
C ASP A 126 2.09 -14.31 5.76
N ALA A 127 1.14 -15.06 6.31
CA ALA A 127 1.10 -15.38 7.74
C ALA A 127 2.04 -16.57 8.11
N GLY A 128 2.75 -17.13 7.14
CA GLY A 128 3.74 -18.18 7.37
C GLY A 128 4.95 -17.68 8.15
N SER A 129 5.63 -18.61 8.82
CA SER A 129 6.93 -18.33 9.45
C SER A 129 8.04 -18.99 8.64
N HIS A 130 9.02 -18.20 8.24
CA HIS A 130 10.10 -18.58 7.34
C HIS A 130 11.41 -18.56 8.11
N SER A 131 12.08 -19.70 8.18
CA SER A 131 13.38 -19.79 8.85
C SER A 131 14.45 -19.09 8.02
N VAL A 132 15.28 -18.29 8.67
CA VAL A 132 16.41 -17.60 8.05
C VAL A 132 17.68 -17.90 8.82
N SER A 133 18.75 -18.20 8.08
CA SER A 133 20.08 -18.36 8.67
C SER A 133 21.18 -17.84 7.76
N GLY A 134 22.25 -17.35 8.37
CA GLY A 134 23.38 -16.76 7.65
C GLY A 134 24.05 -15.66 8.45
N ASN A 135 24.68 -14.72 7.76
CA ASN A 135 25.28 -13.54 8.40
C ASN A 135 24.26 -12.40 8.55
N CYS A 136 23.13 -12.47 7.84
CA CYS A 136 22.05 -11.46 7.84
C CYS A 136 22.59 -10.04 7.70
N THR A 137 23.60 -9.87 6.85
CA THR A 137 24.14 -8.55 6.51
C THR A 137 23.22 -7.86 5.51
N ASN A 138 22.61 -8.64 4.63
CA ASN A 138 21.55 -8.20 3.73
C ASN A 138 20.40 -9.22 3.74
N ILE A 139 19.18 -8.75 3.93
CA ILE A 139 17.96 -9.56 3.80
C ILE A 139 17.10 -8.87 2.77
N THR A 140 16.78 -9.59 1.70
CA THR A 140 16.01 -9.06 0.57
C THR A 140 14.96 -10.07 0.14
N LEU A 141 13.96 -9.59 -0.58
CA LEU A 141 13.02 -10.40 -1.32
C LEU A 141 13.31 -10.22 -2.82
N GLU A 142 13.35 -11.30 -3.59
CA GLU A 142 13.47 -11.29 -5.07
C GLU A 142 12.50 -12.25 -5.77
#